data_AF-A0AA92QBE6-F1
#
_entry.id   AF-A0AA92QBE6-F1
#
_cell.length_a   1.000
_cell.length_b   1.000
_cell.length_c   1.000
_cell.angle_alpha   90.00
_cell.angle_beta   90.00
_cell.angle_gamma   90.00
#
_symmetry.space_group_name_H-M   'P 1'
#
loop_
_entity.id
_entity.type
_entity.pdbx_description
1 polymer ?
#
loop_
_entity_poly.entity_id
_entity_poly.type
_entity_poly.pdbx_seq_one_letter_code
_entity_poly.pdbx_strand_id
1 'polypeptide(L)'
;MFGRLSALVGGQQPTATPSTDMLPPELATIIAAARIIERTGSDEDSPRVLVQVPGGAFWYDAEQPSKWLTANWPELTAAQQSRALGLLGARVAQAQREATEAAVAAMRGRSGWRDWKPLERPWPGA
;
A
#
# COMPACT_ATOMS: atom_id res chain seq x y z
N MET A 1 3.86 -50.72 -25.54
CA MET A 1 4.67 -49.82 -24.69
C MET A 1 3.72 -49.10 -23.75
N PHE A 2 3.86 -49.37 -22.46
CA PHE A 2 3.09 -48.75 -21.38
C PHE A 2 3.59 -47.32 -21.12
N GLY A 3 2.67 -46.40 -20.84
CA GLY A 3 3.00 -45.05 -20.43
C GLY A 3 1.75 -44.26 -20.01
N ARG A 4 0.97 -44.81 -19.08
CA ARG A 4 -0.16 -44.13 -18.42
C ARG A 4 0.39 -43.05 -17.48
N LEU A 5 0.02 -41.80 -17.71
CA LEU A 5 0.07 -40.75 -16.68
C LEU A 5 -1.37 -40.41 -16.32
N SER A 6 -1.96 -41.22 -15.42
CA SER A 6 -3.21 -40.87 -14.77
C SER A 6 -2.95 -39.66 -13.87
N ALA A 7 -3.57 -38.54 -14.22
CA ALA A 7 -3.59 -37.33 -13.42
C ALA A 7 -4.04 -37.65 -11.99
N LEU A 8 -3.24 -37.26 -11.02
CA LEU A 8 -3.66 -37.12 -9.63
C LEU A 8 -4.74 -36.03 -9.57
N VAL A 9 -5.99 -36.44 -9.77
CA VAL A 9 -7.17 -35.69 -9.36
C VAL A 9 -7.23 -35.81 -7.84
N GLY A 10 -6.43 -34.98 -7.17
CA GLY A 10 -6.62 -34.66 -5.76
C GLY A 10 -7.90 -33.85 -5.65
N GLY A 11 -8.97 -34.52 -5.22
CA GLY A 11 -10.24 -33.86 -4.91
C GLY A 11 -10.02 -32.79 -3.84
N GLN A 12 -10.01 -31.54 -4.25
CA GLN A 12 -10.34 -30.42 -3.38
C GLN A 12 -11.86 -30.30 -3.38
N GLN A 13 -12.46 -30.92 -2.38
CA GLN A 13 -13.86 -30.74 -2.04
C GLN A 13 -14.06 -29.26 -1.63
N PRO A 14 -15.01 -28.51 -2.23
CA PRO A 14 -15.28 -27.13 -1.84
C PRO A 14 -16.08 -27.14 -0.53
N THR A 15 -15.41 -27.31 0.60
CA THR A 15 -15.99 -27.03 1.91
C THR A 15 -15.66 -25.59 2.29
N ALA A 16 -16.14 -24.63 1.50
CA ALA A 16 -16.18 -23.24 1.93
C ALA A 16 -17.48 -23.06 2.73
N THR A 17 -17.41 -23.30 4.04
CA THR A 17 -18.31 -22.65 4.99
C THR A 17 -18.35 -21.16 4.64
N PRO A 18 -19.53 -20.50 4.58
CA PRO A 18 -19.59 -19.07 4.32
C PRO A 18 -18.70 -18.38 5.36
N SER A 19 -17.59 -17.84 4.88
CA SER A 19 -16.48 -17.40 5.68
C SER A 19 -16.92 -16.21 6.53
N THR A 20 -17.33 -16.48 7.76
CA THR A 20 -17.69 -15.47 8.76
C THR A 20 -16.52 -14.51 9.01
N ASP A 21 -15.29 -14.93 8.69
CA ASP A 21 -14.07 -14.13 8.77
C ASP A 21 -13.69 -13.40 7.46
N MET A 22 -14.57 -13.37 6.46
CA MET A 22 -14.32 -12.50 5.30
C MET A 22 -14.37 -11.04 5.73
N LEU A 23 -13.40 -10.27 5.22
CA LEU A 23 -13.35 -8.83 5.46
C LEU A 23 -14.55 -8.17 4.78
N PRO A 24 -15.24 -7.22 5.45
CA PRO A 24 -16.29 -6.46 4.80
C PRO A 24 -15.78 -5.85 3.48
N PRO A 25 -16.55 -5.98 2.37
CA PRO A 25 -16.08 -5.56 1.06
C PRO A 25 -15.80 -4.05 1.02
N GLU A 26 -16.60 -3.26 1.72
CA GLU A 26 -16.41 -1.81 1.84
C GLU A 26 -15.06 -1.46 2.48
N LEU A 27 -14.68 -2.13 3.56
CA LEU A 27 -13.38 -1.92 4.21
C LEU A 27 -12.23 -2.31 3.28
N ALA A 28 -12.36 -3.41 2.53
CA ALA A 28 -11.37 -3.79 1.54
C ALA A 28 -11.21 -2.72 0.45
N THR A 29 -12.32 -2.14 -0.02
CA THR A 29 -12.30 -1.05 -1.00
C THR A 29 -11.65 0.22 -0.44
N ILE A 30 -11.96 0.58 0.81
CA ILE A 30 -11.34 1.73 1.49
C ILE A 30 -9.83 1.57 1.60
N ILE A 31 -9.36 0.38 2.00
CA ILE A 31 -7.93 0.09 2.11
C ILE A 31 -7.27 0.11 0.73
N ALA A 32 -7.91 -0.45 -0.31
CA ALA A 32 -7.39 -0.41 -1.67
C ALA A 32 -7.27 1.02 -2.23
N ALA A 33 -8.26 1.87 -1.93
CA ALA A 33 -8.29 3.27 -2.33
C ALA A 33 -7.40 4.18 -1.45
N ALA A 34 -6.79 3.64 -0.39
CA ALA A 34 -5.95 4.41 0.50
C ALA A 34 -4.79 5.06 -0.26
N ARG A 35 -4.59 6.35 0.00
CA ARG A 35 -3.46 7.11 -0.51
C ARG A 35 -2.32 7.02 0.50
N ILE A 36 -1.19 6.51 0.03
CA ILE A 36 0.01 6.36 0.84
C ILE A 36 0.94 7.52 0.52
N ILE A 37 1.30 8.29 1.55
CA ILE A 37 2.14 9.47 1.42
C ILE A 37 3.41 9.22 2.22
N GLU A 38 4.53 9.08 1.52
CA GLU A 38 5.84 9.00 2.14
C GLU A 38 6.38 10.40 2.40
N ARG A 39 6.82 10.65 3.63
CA ARG A 39 7.45 11.89 4.04
C ARG A 39 8.96 11.68 4.10
N THR A 40 9.70 12.37 3.24
CA THR A 40 11.18 12.40 3.29
C THR A 40 11.62 13.28 4.45
N GLY A 41 11.72 12.70 5.65
CA GLY A 41 12.27 13.34 6.85
C GLY A 41 13.73 12.96 7.07
N SER A 42 14.55 13.92 7.52
CA SER A 42 15.99 13.76 7.79
C SER A 42 16.31 13.02 9.10
N ASP A 43 15.32 12.81 9.98
CA ASP A 43 15.49 12.13 11.27
C ASP A 43 15.21 10.63 11.16
N GLU A 44 16.06 9.85 11.81
CA GLU A 44 16.12 8.38 11.74
C GLU A 44 14.90 7.71 12.38
N ASP A 45 14.25 8.37 13.36
CA ASP A 45 13.24 7.76 14.24
C ASP A 45 11.77 8.15 13.98
N SER A 46 11.46 8.98 12.98
CA SER A 46 10.06 9.40 12.73
C SER A 46 9.31 8.47 11.76
N PRO A 47 8.09 7.98 12.08
CA PRO A 47 7.29 7.19 11.16
C PRO A 47 7.01 7.99 9.87
N ARG A 48 7.46 7.44 8.74
CA ARG A 48 7.57 8.18 7.47
C ARG A 48 6.37 8.02 6.55
N VAL A 49 5.38 7.23 6.93
CA VAL A 49 4.27 6.86 6.04
C VAL A 49 2.97 7.33 6.65
N LEU A 50 2.30 8.26 5.97
CA LEU A 50 0.95 8.69 6.29
C LEU A 50 -0.02 7.92 5.39
N VAL A 51 -1.01 7.28 6.00
CA VAL A 51 -2.12 6.63 5.28
C VAL A 51 -3.31 7.58 5.30
N GLN A 52 -3.77 7.98 4.12
CA GLN A 52 -4.99 8.75 3.96
C GLN A 52 -6.08 7.84 3.39
N VAL A 53 -7.21 7.80 4.09
CA VAL A 53 -8.41 7.02 3.75
C VAL A 53 -9.62 7.95 3.72
N PRO A 54 -10.73 7.56 3.06
CA PRO A 54 -12.00 8.25 3.25
C PRO A 54 -12.33 8.36 4.75
N GLY A 55 -12.57 9.57 5.23
CA GLY A 55 -12.89 9.83 6.64
C GLY A 55 -11.71 10.11 7.56
N GLY A 56 -10.45 10.07 7.09
CA GLY A 56 -9.32 10.51 7.93
C GLY A 56 -7.93 10.18 7.41
N ALA A 57 -6.94 10.43 8.27
CA ALA A 57 -5.57 10.01 8.03
C ALA A 57 -4.93 9.58 9.35
N PHE A 58 -4.01 8.63 9.27
CA PHE A 58 -3.24 8.15 10.42
C PHE A 58 -1.84 7.77 9.98
N TRP A 59 -0.90 7.82 10.93
CA TRP A 59 0.47 7.37 10.69
C TRP A 59 0.51 5.85 10.62
N TYR A 60 1.26 5.31 9.67
CA TYR A 60 1.51 3.87 9.61
C TYR A 60 2.64 3.52 10.58
N ASP A 61 2.25 3.22 11.82
CA ASP A 61 3.11 2.66 12.85
C ASP A 61 2.53 1.35 13.40
N ALA A 62 3.11 0.80 14.47
CA ALA A 62 2.68 -0.46 15.04
C ALA A 62 1.27 -0.43 15.67
N GLU A 63 0.76 0.73 16.08
CA GLU A 63 -0.46 0.83 16.90
C GLU A 63 -1.60 1.58 16.20
N GLN A 64 -1.28 2.66 15.49
CA GLN A 64 -2.25 3.58 14.90
C GLN A 64 -3.18 2.92 13.88
N PRO A 65 -2.73 2.00 13.00
CA PRO A 65 -3.63 1.28 12.10
C PRO A 65 -4.69 0.48 12.85
N SER A 66 -4.29 -0.17 13.95
CA SER A 66 -5.20 -0.95 14.79
C SER A 66 -6.20 -0.02 15.50
N LYS A 67 -5.72 1.08 16.10
CA LYS A 67 -6.58 2.10 16.73
C LYS A 67 -7.60 2.66 15.75
N TRP A 68 -7.19 2.96 14.52
CA TRP A 68 -8.10 3.45 13.49
C TRP A 68 -9.17 2.42 13.11
N LEU A 69 -8.79 1.14 12.94
CA LEU A 69 -9.74 0.06 12.66
C LEU A 69 -10.77 -0.09 13.79
N THR A 70 -10.33 -0.12 15.04
CA THR A 70 -11.25 -0.24 16.18
C THR A 70 -12.20 0.96 16.30
N ALA A 71 -11.72 2.17 16.00
CA ALA A 71 -12.54 3.38 16.10
C ALA A 71 -13.60 3.49 15.00
N ASN A 72 -13.28 3.06 13.77
CA ASN A 72 -14.15 3.23 12.60
C ASN A 72 -14.96 1.97 12.27
N TRP A 73 -14.49 0.81 12.71
CA TRP A 73 -15.07 -0.50 12.43
C TRP A 73 -15.12 -1.36 13.71
N PRO A 74 -15.84 -0.91 14.75
CA PRO A 74 -15.86 -1.57 16.07
C PRO A 74 -16.47 -2.99 16.03
N GLU A 75 -17.25 -3.31 15.01
CA GLU A 75 -17.93 -4.60 14.85
C GLU A 75 -17.03 -5.70 14.27
N LEU A 76 -15.79 -5.38 13.86
CA LEU A 76 -14.88 -6.36 13.27
C LEU A 76 -14.40 -7.40 14.29
N THR A 77 -14.43 -8.66 13.88
CA THR A 77 -13.79 -9.74 14.64
C THR A 77 -12.27 -9.59 14.64
N ALA A 78 -11.59 -10.20 15.60
CA ALA A 78 -10.12 -10.19 15.66
C ALA A 78 -9.48 -10.75 14.37
N ALA A 79 -10.09 -11.76 13.76
CA ALA A 79 -9.63 -12.33 12.49
C ALA A 79 -9.79 -11.34 11.33
N GLN A 80 -10.91 -10.63 11.26
CA GLN A 80 -11.12 -9.58 10.26
C GLN A 80 -10.16 -8.41 10.46
N GLN A 81 -9.91 -7.98 11.70
CA GLN A 81 -8.93 -6.93 12.00
C GLN A 81 -7.53 -7.34 11.55
N SER A 82 -7.10 -8.57 11.85
CA SER A 82 -5.81 -9.09 11.39
C SER A 82 -5.68 -9.10 9.86
N ARG A 83 -6.74 -9.51 9.15
CA ARG A 83 -6.79 -9.46 7.68
C ARG A 83 -6.74 -8.03 7.15
N ALA A 84 -7.46 -7.10 7.78
CA ALA A 84 -7.44 -5.69 7.41
C ALA A 84 -6.03 -5.09 7.54
N LEU A 85 -5.35 -5.38 8.66
CA LEU A 85 -3.97 -4.96 8.89
C LEU A 85 -3.01 -5.58 7.86
N GLY A 86 -3.18 -6.86 7.53
CA GLY A 86 -2.40 -7.52 6.48
C GLY A 86 -2.60 -6.88 5.10
N LEU A 87 -3.85 -6.58 4.74
CA LEU A 87 -4.19 -5.91 3.49
C LEU A 87 -3.61 -4.49 3.42
N LEU A 88 -3.70 -3.75 4.53
CA LEU A 88 -3.12 -2.41 4.64
C LEU A 88 -1.59 -2.45 4.50
N GLY A 89 -0.92 -3.39 5.16
CA GLY A 89 0.52 -3.57 5.04
C GLY A 89 0.95 -3.92 3.61
N ALA A 90 0.19 -4.78 2.92
CA ALA A 90 0.43 -5.09 1.51
C ALA A 90 0.26 -3.85 0.62
N ARG A 91 -0.78 -3.04 0.86
CA ARG A 91 -1.02 -1.79 0.13
C ARG A 91 0.09 -0.78 0.32
N VAL A 92 0.57 -0.60 1.55
CA VAL A 92 1.72 0.25 1.87
C VAL A 92 2.95 -0.23 1.11
N ALA A 93 3.31 -1.51 1.25
CA ALA A 93 4.47 -2.09 0.57
C ALA A 93 4.39 -1.94 -0.95
N GLN A 94 3.21 -2.10 -1.54
CA GLN A 94 2.99 -1.84 -2.97
C GLN A 94 3.26 -0.38 -3.34
N ALA A 95 2.74 0.58 -2.56
CA ALA A 95 2.97 2.01 -2.82
C ALA A 95 4.45 2.38 -2.80
N GLN A 96 5.24 1.81 -1.88
CA GLN A 96 6.68 2.09 -1.80
C GLN A 96 7.44 1.56 -3.02
N ARG A 97 7.04 0.38 -3.53
CA ARG A 97 7.60 -0.19 -4.77
C ARG A 97 7.30 0.71 -5.96
N GLU A 98 6.04 1.12 -6.11
CA GLU A 98 5.61 2.04 -7.16
C GLU A 98 6.39 3.37 -7.11
N ALA A 99 6.58 3.93 -5.91
CA ALA A 99 7.37 5.15 -5.71
C ALA A 99 8.85 4.96 -6.11
N THR A 100 9.45 3.83 -5.74
CA THR A 100 10.83 3.49 -6.10
C THR A 100 10.99 3.32 -7.60
N GLU A 101 10.08 2.60 -8.25
CA GLU A 101 10.07 2.40 -9.70
C GLU A 101 9.92 3.72 -10.44
N ALA A 102 9.02 4.59 -9.99
CA ALA A 102 8.84 5.93 -10.54
C ALA A 102 10.10 6.78 -10.39
N ALA A 103 10.78 6.73 -9.24
CA ALA A 103 12.04 7.44 -9.02
C ALA A 103 13.15 6.94 -9.97
N VAL A 104 13.28 5.61 -10.15
CA VAL A 104 14.24 5.00 -11.07
C VAL A 104 13.93 5.38 -12.52
N ALA A 105 12.66 5.35 -12.93
CA ALA A 105 12.23 5.76 -14.26
C ALA A 105 12.54 7.25 -14.51
N ALA A 106 12.28 8.11 -13.53
CA ALA A 106 12.60 9.54 -13.59
C ALA A 106 14.12 9.77 -13.75
N MET A 107 14.97 8.99 -13.07
CA MET A 107 16.43 9.07 -13.23
C MET A 107 16.87 8.69 -14.65
N ARG A 108 16.29 7.65 -15.25
CA ARG A 108 16.59 7.24 -16.63
C ARG A 108 16.10 8.27 -17.66
N GLY A 109 15.03 8.99 -17.35
CA GLY A 109 14.45 10.05 -18.19
C GLY A 109 15.11 11.44 -18.06
N ARG A 110 16.17 11.61 -17.25
CA ARG A 110 16.87 12.90 -17.05
C ARG A 110 17.71 13.36 -18.27
N SER A 111 17.17 13.31 -19.48
CA SER A 111 17.74 14.07 -20.61
C SER A 111 17.50 15.58 -20.45
N GLY A 112 16.40 15.98 -19.80
CA GLY A 112 16.01 17.40 -19.66
C GLY A 112 16.99 18.28 -18.87
N TRP A 113 17.88 17.70 -18.04
CA TRP A 113 18.98 18.45 -17.41
C TRP A 113 20.09 18.79 -18.41
N ARG A 114 20.28 18.01 -19.49
CA ARG A 114 21.23 18.36 -20.56
C ARG A 114 20.78 19.60 -21.32
N ASP A 115 19.47 19.81 -21.41
CA ASP A 115 18.84 20.94 -22.12
C ASP A 115 18.44 22.10 -21.19
N TRP A 116 18.73 21.98 -19.89
CA TRP A 116 18.44 23.03 -18.91
C TRP A 116 19.36 24.23 -19.15
N LYS A 117 18.75 25.41 -19.32
CA LYS A 117 19.46 26.69 -19.34
C LYS A 117 18.97 27.58 -18.20
N PRO A 118 19.86 28.31 -17.51
CA PRO A 118 19.44 29.26 -16.50
C PRO A 118 18.54 30.33 -17.13
N LEU A 119 17.52 30.75 -16.39
CA LEU A 119 16.68 31.88 -16.81
C LEU A 119 17.55 33.13 -16.75
N GLU A 120 17.83 33.74 -17.91
CA GLU A 120 18.49 35.04 -18.04
C GLU A 120 17.56 36.14 -17.53
N ARG A 121 17.29 36.15 -16.23
CA ARG A 121 16.67 37.29 -15.57
C ARG A 121 17.77 38.04 -14.83
N PRO A 122 18.17 39.23 -15.28
CA PRO A 122 19.12 40.03 -14.52
C PRO A 122 18.52 40.32 -13.15
N TRP A 123 19.34 40.15 -12.12
CA TRP A 123 18.97 40.50 -10.75
C TRP A 123 18.62 41.99 -10.71
N PRO A 124 17.46 42.41 -10.17
CA PRO A 124 17.16 43.82 -10.03
C PRO A 124 18.09 44.41 -8.96
N GLY A 125 19.17 45.07 -9.42
CA GLY A 125 20.09 45.80 -8.54
C GLY A 125 21.60 45.62 -8.79
N ALA A 126 22.03 45.29 -10.01
CA ALA A 126 23.43 45.42 -10.45
C ALA A 126 23.58 46.60 -11.40
#